data_AF-A0A657IV50-F1
#
_entry.id   AF-A0A657IV50-F1
#
_cell.length_a   1.000
_cell.length_b   1.000
_cell.length_c   1.000
_cell.angle_alpha   90.00
_cell.angle_beta   90.00
_cell.angle_gamma   90.00
#
_symmetry.space_group_name_H-M   'P 1'
#
loop_
_entity.id
_entity.type
_entity.pdbx_description
1 polymer ?
#
loop_
_entity_poly.entity_id
_entity_poly.type
_entity_poly.pdbx_seq_one_letter_code
_entity_poly.pdbx_strand_id
1 'polypeptide(L)'
;MLGFGRKKKDQAEQEPAVDEQKDAARKDDAWKDPAASQAEVSDAAGEAQAPSETEERTSQRAQTGPFDLAEVDAADLEGFIDLGGLRIRREPGVNLRLDVDQKSQRVVAVTLEEGQASVQVQAFAAPKSRGLWPQIRTELAESVRSQQGMVDITEGSFGRQVLAKIPAACRTGSGACAWPASSGVDGPRWFLRG
;
A
#
# COMPACT_ATOMS: atom_id res chain seq x y z
N MET A 1 -24.25 77.13 -21.98
CA MET A 1 -23.48 76.91 -20.74
C MET A 1 -23.06 75.45 -20.68
N LEU A 2 -21.75 75.20 -20.64
CA LEU A 2 -21.11 73.90 -20.41
C LEU A 2 -21.09 73.56 -18.91
N GLY A 3 -21.19 72.28 -18.55
CA GLY A 3 -20.93 71.81 -17.18
C GLY A 3 -20.94 70.28 -17.07
N PHE A 4 -19.74 69.68 -17.02
CA PHE A 4 -19.43 68.26 -16.89
C PHE A 4 -19.54 67.72 -15.45
N GLY A 5 -19.94 66.44 -15.31
CA GLY A 5 -19.18 65.46 -14.49
C GLY A 5 -19.88 64.79 -13.29
N ARG A 6 -20.02 63.45 -13.31
CA ARG A 6 -19.10 62.45 -12.69
C ARG A 6 -19.74 61.05 -12.49
N LYS A 7 -19.09 60.04 -13.12
CA LYS A 7 -18.79 58.64 -12.71
C LYS A 7 -19.73 57.83 -11.76
N LYS A 8 -20.16 56.65 -12.22
CA LYS A 8 -19.82 55.26 -11.76
C LYS A 8 -20.68 54.27 -12.58
N LYS A 9 -20.10 53.40 -13.43
CA LYS A 9 -19.54 52.05 -13.22
C LYS A 9 -20.60 50.99 -12.88
N ASP A 10 -20.47 49.85 -13.57
CA ASP A 10 -21.19 48.55 -13.47
C ASP A 10 -22.38 48.44 -14.45
N GLN A 11 -22.19 48.09 -15.73
CA GLN A 11 -21.89 46.77 -16.34
C GLN A 11 -22.99 45.70 -16.16
N ALA A 12 -23.83 45.64 -17.20
CA ALA A 12 -24.39 44.45 -17.84
C ALA A 12 -24.80 43.25 -16.94
N GLU A 13 -26.07 43.26 -16.52
CA GLU A 13 -26.86 42.05 -16.33
C GLU A 13 -27.27 41.49 -17.70
N GLN A 14 -26.58 40.44 -18.12
CA GLN A 14 -27.08 39.40 -19.01
C GLN A 14 -26.01 38.33 -19.12
N GLU A 15 -26.32 37.14 -18.60
CA GLU A 15 -25.85 35.81 -19.04
C GLU A 15 -26.06 34.78 -17.89
N PRO A 16 -26.13 33.47 -18.16
CA PRO A 16 -26.98 32.84 -19.16
C PRO A 16 -27.59 31.51 -18.64
N ALA A 17 -28.30 30.87 -19.57
CA ALA A 17 -28.86 29.54 -19.50
C ALA A 17 -27.88 28.43 -19.05
N VAL A 18 -28.50 27.46 -18.41
CA VAL A 18 -28.05 26.11 -18.05
C VAL A 18 -27.17 25.48 -19.12
N ASP A 19 -25.91 25.18 -18.76
CA ASP A 19 -25.04 24.24 -19.49
C ASP A 19 -24.98 22.93 -18.70
N GLU A 20 -25.49 21.86 -19.30
CA GLU A 20 -25.36 20.50 -18.79
C GLU A 20 -23.93 20.01 -19.01
N GLN A 21 -23.12 20.00 -17.96
CA GLN A 21 -21.82 19.33 -17.93
C GLN A 21 -21.78 18.21 -16.89
N LYS A 22 -22.19 17.02 -17.35
CA LYS A 22 -21.46 15.74 -17.29
C LYS A 22 -20.37 15.62 -16.21
N ASP A 23 -20.76 15.29 -14.97
CA ASP A 23 -19.83 14.76 -13.98
C ASP A 23 -19.60 13.27 -14.20
N ALA A 24 -18.39 12.97 -14.67
CA ALA A 24 -17.89 11.64 -14.89
C ALA A 24 -17.75 10.89 -13.56
N ALA A 25 -18.45 9.76 -13.48
CA ALA A 25 -18.24 8.73 -12.47
C ALA A 25 -16.75 8.35 -12.42
N ARG A 26 -16.07 8.75 -11.35
CA ARG A 26 -14.76 8.21 -10.97
C ARG A 26 -15.02 6.80 -10.45
N LYS A 27 -14.84 5.80 -11.32
CA LYS A 27 -14.93 4.39 -10.93
C LYS A 27 -13.77 4.08 -10.00
N ASP A 28 -14.13 3.66 -8.80
CA ASP A 28 -13.26 3.03 -7.82
C ASP A 28 -12.77 1.70 -8.40
N ASP A 29 -11.53 1.67 -8.91
CA ASP A 29 -10.82 0.42 -9.19
C ASP A 29 -10.36 -0.18 -7.85
N ALA A 30 -11.35 -0.64 -7.08
CA ALA A 30 -11.17 -1.49 -5.92
C ALA A 30 -10.71 -2.86 -6.42
N TRP A 31 -9.40 -3.07 -6.39
CA TRP A 31 -8.79 -4.39 -6.55
C TRP A 31 -9.37 -5.33 -5.49
N LYS A 32 -10.04 -6.38 -5.95
CA LYS A 32 -10.79 -7.32 -5.12
C LYS A 32 -9.93 -8.54 -4.81
N ASP A 33 -9.67 -8.77 -3.53
CA ASP A 33 -8.92 -9.93 -3.02
C ASP A 33 -9.53 -11.27 -3.51
N PRO A 34 -8.75 -12.16 -4.13
CA PRO A 34 -9.15 -13.55 -4.26
C PRO A 34 -8.90 -14.26 -2.92
N ALA A 35 -10.00 -14.64 -2.27
CA ALA A 35 -10.00 -15.43 -1.05
C ALA A 35 -9.14 -16.70 -1.20
N ALA A 36 -8.21 -16.89 -0.26
CA ALA A 36 -7.37 -18.08 -0.16
C ALA A 36 -8.23 -19.34 0.00
N SER A 37 -8.32 -20.13 -1.07
CA SER A 37 -8.88 -21.47 -1.05
C SER A 37 -7.88 -22.45 -0.47
N GLN A 38 -8.32 -23.21 0.53
CA GLN A 38 -7.55 -24.23 1.24
C GLN A 38 -7.11 -25.35 0.28
N ALA A 39 -5.81 -25.71 0.35
CA ALA A 39 -5.27 -26.91 -0.28
C ALA A 39 -4.46 -27.70 0.75
N GLU A 40 -4.92 -28.91 1.04
CA GLU A 40 -4.23 -29.90 1.88
C GLU A 40 -3.17 -30.62 1.05
N VAL A 41 -1.92 -30.70 1.51
CA VAL A 41 -1.00 -31.79 1.12
C VAL A 41 -0.01 -32.12 2.24
N SER A 42 0.26 -33.42 2.32
CA SER A 42 1.04 -34.17 3.30
C SER A 42 2.56 -33.95 3.22
N ASP A 43 3.20 -34.11 4.37
CA ASP A 43 4.63 -33.93 4.67
C ASP A 43 5.48 -35.14 4.22
N ALA A 44 6.73 -34.89 3.81
CA ALA A 44 7.83 -35.84 3.87
C ALA A 44 9.16 -35.08 4.04
N ALA A 45 9.91 -35.50 5.06
CA ALA A 45 11.05 -34.79 5.64
C ALA A 45 12.41 -35.07 4.97
N GLY A 46 13.28 -34.05 5.04
CA GLY A 46 14.65 -34.19 5.54
C GLY A 46 15.80 -34.26 4.53
N GLU A 47 16.62 -33.20 4.44
CA GLU A 47 18.07 -33.27 4.29
C GLU A 47 18.71 -31.90 4.62
N ALA A 48 19.93 -31.92 5.20
CA ALA A 48 20.65 -30.73 5.63
C ALA A 48 21.06 -29.87 4.42
N GLN A 49 20.42 -28.72 4.27
CA GLN A 49 20.62 -27.79 3.16
C GLN A 49 21.05 -26.43 3.71
N ALA A 50 21.76 -25.65 2.88
CA ALA A 50 21.91 -24.21 3.09
C ALA A 50 20.55 -23.61 3.46
N PRO A 51 20.50 -22.59 4.35
CA PRO A 51 19.25 -22.12 4.88
C PRO A 51 18.26 -21.81 3.76
N SER A 52 17.04 -22.34 3.89
CA SER A 52 15.98 -22.11 2.93
C SER A 52 15.77 -20.59 2.76
N GLU A 53 15.28 -20.12 1.59
CA GLU A 53 14.82 -18.72 1.40
C GLU A 53 13.86 -18.29 2.52
N THR A 54 13.18 -19.23 3.18
CA THR A 54 12.36 -18.96 4.36
C THR A 54 13.18 -18.71 5.63
N GLU A 55 14.23 -19.51 5.88
CA GLU A 55 15.08 -19.39 7.07
C GLU A 55 15.94 -18.11 7.03
N GLU A 56 16.49 -17.75 5.86
CA GLU A 56 17.23 -16.48 5.70
C GLU A 56 16.32 -15.26 5.90
N ARG A 57 15.08 -15.29 5.39
CA ARG A 57 14.11 -14.20 5.63
C ARG A 57 13.74 -14.07 7.10
N THR A 58 13.60 -15.18 7.83
CA THR A 58 13.31 -15.14 9.27
C THR A 58 14.47 -14.55 10.08
N SER A 59 15.72 -14.84 9.71
CA SER A 59 16.89 -14.33 10.43
C SER A 59 17.15 -12.84 10.16
N GLN A 60 16.89 -12.37 8.95
CA GLN A 60 16.99 -10.94 8.61
C GLN A 60 15.88 -10.12 9.29
N ARG A 61 14.63 -10.59 9.26
CA ARG A 61 13.50 -9.96 9.96
C ARG A 61 13.78 -9.81 11.46
N ALA A 62 14.33 -10.85 12.09
CA ALA A 62 14.66 -10.81 13.52
C ALA A 62 15.68 -9.73 13.89
N GLN A 63 16.47 -9.22 12.94
CA GLN A 63 17.47 -8.18 13.16
C GLN A 63 16.96 -6.78 12.81
N THR A 64 16.23 -6.63 11.70
CA THR A 64 15.86 -5.30 11.16
C THR A 64 14.38 -4.98 11.30
N GLY A 65 13.58 -5.91 11.83
CA GLY A 65 12.13 -5.83 11.80
C GLY A 65 11.58 -6.00 10.38
N PRO A 66 10.25 -5.87 10.21
CA PRO A 66 9.24 -5.55 11.22
C PRO A 66 9.10 -6.65 12.29
N PHE A 67 8.88 -6.26 13.54
CA PHE A 67 8.86 -7.16 14.70
C PHE A 67 7.45 -7.61 15.08
N ASP A 68 7.35 -8.80 15.66
CA ASP A 68 6.16 -9.25 16.38
C ASP A 68 6.11 -8.58 17.76
N LEU A 69 4.90 -8.41 18.30
CA LEU A 69 4.76 -7.83 19.63
C LEU A 69 5.48 -8.64 20.72
N ALA A 70 5.54 -9.96 20.57
CA ALA A 70 6.23 -10.83 21.53
C ALA A 70 7.76 -10.72 21.47
N GLU A 71 8.31 -10.02 20.48
CA GLU A 71 9.76 -9.85 20.26
C GLU A 71 10.28 -8.51 20.79
N VAL A 72 9.40 -7.63 21.27
CA VAL A 72 9.74 -6.25 21.68
C VAL A 72 9.34 -6.03 23.13
N ASP A 73 10.23 -5.43 23.92
CA ASP A 73 9.93 -5.07 25.30
C ASP A 73 8.95 -3.90 25.37
N ALA A 74 8.13 -3.86 26.42
CA ALA A 74 7.12 -2.81 26.59
C ALA A 74 7.72 -1.39 26.66
N ALA A 75 8.96 -1.27 27.16
CA ALA A 75 9.69 0.00 27.21
C ALA A 75 10.04 0.52 25.80
N ASP A 76 10.36 -0.36 24.87
CA ASP A 76 10.71 0.01 23.49
C ASP A 76 9.49 0.44 22.66
N LEU A 77 8.28 0.13 23.13
CA LEU A 77 7.01 0.54 22.51
C LEU A 77 6.56 1.94 22.96
N GLU A 78 7.30 2.61 23.84
CA GLU A 78 6.97 3.97 24.26
C GLU A 78 6.97 4.93 23.05
N GLY A 79 5.90 5.70 22.88
CA GLY A 79 5.72 6.61 21.74
C GLY A 79 5.20 5.97 20.45
N PHE A 80 4.90 4.66 20.45
CA PHE A 80 4.20 4.02 19.34
C PHE A 80 2.69 4.28 19.41
N ILE A 81 2.08 4.49 18.24
CA ILE A 81 0.63 4.59 18.10
C ILE A 81 0.08 3.18 17.88
N ASP A 82 -0.86 2.77 18.74
CA ASP A 82 -1.58 1.50 18.60
C ASP A 82 -2.75 1.65 17.62
N LEU A 83 -2.68 0.92 16.51
CA LEU A 83 -3.66 0.91 15.43
C LEU A 83 -4.39 -0.46 15.36
N GLY A 84 -4.33 -1.23 16.43
CA GLY A 84 -4.91 -2.57 16.53
C GLY A 84 -3.96 -3.64 15.99
N GLY A 85 -3.92 -3.81 14.67
CA GLY A 85 -3.05 -4.81 14.02
C GLY A 85 -1.60 -4.36 13.84
N LEU A 86 -1.32 -3.07 14.08
CA LEU A 86 -0.04 -2.43 13.86
C LEU A 86 0.29 -1.47 15.01
N ARG A 87 1.57 -1.40 15.36
CA ARG A 87 2.12 -0.32 16.16
C ARG A 87 3.13 0.44 15.32
N ILE A 88 2.92 1.74 15.14
CA ILE A 88 3.77 2.59 14.31
C ILE A 88 4.35 3.70 15.17
N ARG A 89 5.67 3.87 15.14
CA ARG A 89 6.34 4.99 15.80
C ARG A 89 6.05 6.26 15.02
N ARG A 90 5.69 7.33 15.73
CA ARG A 90 5.52 8.64 15.11
C ARG A 90 6.88 9.31 14.97
N GLU A 91 7.33 9.49 13.73
CA GLU A 91 8.55 10.23 13.42
C GLU A 91 8.25 11.68 12.97
N PRO A 92 9.05 12.67 13.37
CA PRO A 92 8.96 14.01 12.81
C PRO A 92 9.16 13.99 11.29
N GLY A 93 8.29 14.67 10.54
CA GLY A 93 8.36 14.73 9.07
C GLY A 93 7.60 13.62 8.34
N VAL A 94 7.14 12.58 9.05
CA VAL A 94 6.30 11.53 8.48
C VAL A 94 4.82 11.83 8.74
N ASN A 95 4.03 11.94 7.67
CA ASN A 95 2.58 12.03 7.76
C ASN A 95 1.97 10.63 7.75
N LEU A 96 0.97 10.40 8.61
CA LEU A 96 0.23 9.15 8.67
C LEU A 96 -1.20 9.37 8.17
N ARG A 97 -1.65 8.52 7.25
CA ARG A 97 -3.03 8.42 6.80
C ARG A 97 -3.56 7.04 7.17
N LEU A 98 -4.73 6.99 7.80
CA LEU A 98 -5.35 5.75 8.26
C LEU A 98 -6.52 5.39 7.36
N ASP A 99 -6.50 4.17 6.83
CA ASP A 99 -7.63 3.61 6.10
C ASP A 99 -8.46 2.77 7.06
N VAL A 100 -9.73 3.14 7.25
CA VAL A 100 -10.65 2.51 8.20
C VAL A 100 -11.75 1.79 7.43
N ASP A 101 -11.94 0.51 7.72
CA ASP A 101 -13.10 -0.24 7.21
C ASP A 101 -14.37 0.29 7.87
N GLN A 102 -15.31 0.76 7.05
CA GLN A 102 -16.53 1.43 7.53
C GLN A 102 -17.45 0.49 8.32
N LYS A 103 -17.41 -0.82 8.06
CA LYS A 103 -18.29 -1.78 8.73
C LYS A 103 -17.77 -2.14 10.12
N SER A 104 -16.49 -2.47 10.22
CA SER A 104 -15.85 -2.89 11.46
C SER A 104 -15.29 -1.73 12.29
N GLN A 105 -15.18 -0.54 11.69
CA GLN A 105 -14.52 0.64 12.27
C GLN A 105 -13.07 0.34 12.70
N ARG A 106 -12.41 -0.60 12.01
CA ARG A 106 -11.01 -1.00 12.26
C ARG A 106 -10.09 -0.38 11.23
N VAL A 107 -8.90 0.01 11.67
CA VAL A 107 -7.82 0.41 10.75
C VAL A 107 -7.39 -0.83 9.97
N VAL A 108 -7.48 -0.76 8.64
CA VAL A 108 -7.12 -1.87 7.73
C VAL A 108 -5.81 -1.62 7.02
N ALA A 109 -5.39 -0.37 6.84
CA ALA A 109 -4.10 -0.02 6.28
C ALA A 109 -3.62 1.34 6.82
N VAL A 110 -2.32 1.57 6.73
CA VAL A 110 -1.67 2.81 7.15
C VAL A 110 -0.75 3.26 6.04
N THR A 111 -0.96 4.48 5.53
CA THR A 111 -0.04 5.09 4.59
C THR A 111 0.88 6.04 5.33
N LEU A 112 2.19 5.83 5.18
CA LEU A 112 3.24 6.73 5.65
C LEU A 112 3.74 7.57 4.47
N GLU A 113 3.81 8.88 4.65
CA GLU A 113 4.24 9.82 3.61
C GLU A 113 5.37 10.71 4.15
N GLU A 114 6.51 10.72 3.48
CA GLU A 114 7.66 11.58 3.80
C GLU A 114 8.19 12.23 2.51
N GLY A 115 8.03 13.55 2.40
CA GLY A 115 8.39 14.28 1.17
C GLY A 115 7.59 13.78 -0.04
N GLN A 116 8.28 13.17 -1.01
CA GLN A 116 7.66 12.54 -2.19
C GLN A 116 7.56 11.01 -2.08
N ALA A 117 8.09 10.41 -1.01
CA ALA A 117 8.00 8.99 -0.76
C ALA A 117 6.68 8.67 -0.03
N SER A 118 6.04 7.59 -0.45
CA SER A 118 4.84 7.07 0.20
C SER A 118 4.88 5.56 0.20
N VAL A 119 4.51 4.96 1.33
CA VAL A 119 4.37 3.51 1.50
C VAL A 119 3.04 3.22 2.19
N GLN A 120 2.26 2.29 1.66
CA GLN A 120 1.03 1.82 2.28
C GLN A 120 1.27 0.45 2.89
N VAL A 121 1.10 0.37 4.20
CA VAL A 121 1.37 -0.84 4.98
C VAL A 121 0.07 -1.47 5.44
N GLN A 122 -0.05 -2.79 5.28
CA GLN A 122 -1.23 -3.55 5.66
C GLN A 122 -0.83 -4.87 6.33
N ALA A 123 -1.40 -5.13 7.51
CA ALA A 123 -1.21 -6.37 8.25
C ALA A 123 -2.37 -7.34 8.05
N PHE A 124 -2.04 -8.61 7.87
CA PHE A 124 -2.97 -9.72 7.72
C PHE A 124 -2.66 -10.82 8.73
N ALA A 125 -3.68 -11.54 9.17
CA ALA A 125 -3.48 -12.79 9.91
C ALA A 125 -2.98 -13.88 8.94
N ALA A 126 -1.99 -14.66 9.37
CA ALA A 126 -1.40 -15.72 8.56
C ALA A 126 -1.57 -17.10 9.23
N PRO A 127 -1.63 -18.20 8.47
CA PRO A 127 -1.58 -19.56 9.01
C PRO A 127 -0.20 -19.86 9.62
N LYS A 128 -0.11 -20.90 10.46
CA LYS A 128 1.16 -21.30 11.11
C LYS A 128 2.15 -21.99 10.16
N SER A 129 1.68 -22.49 9.03
CA SER A 129 2.37 -23.53 8.26
C SER A 129 3.24 -23.03 7.12
N ARG A 130 3.04 -21.80 6.62
CA ARG A 130 3.83 -21.26 5.50
C ARG A 130 3.76 -19.73 5.44
N GLY A 131 4.83 -19.10 4.96
CA GLY A 131 4.85 -17.70 4.56
C GLY A 131 3.97 -17.42 3.34
N LEU A 132 3.20 -16.34 3.39
CA LEU A 132 2.28 -15.93 2.34
C LEU A 132 2.99 -15.18 1.20
N TRP A 133 4.13 -14.52 1.49
CA TRP A 133 4.76 -13.65 0.51
C TRP A 133 5.13 -14.33 -0.83
N PRO A 134 5.75 -15.53 -0.87
CA PRO A 134 6.13 -16.15 -2.14
C PRO A 134 4.94 -16.40 -3.08
N GLN A 135 3.80 -16.77 -2.51
CA GLN A 135 2.55 -16.98 -3.24
C GLN A 135 1.99 -15.64 -3.73
N ILE A 136 1.81 -14.66 -2.82
CA ILE A 136 1.27 -13.34 -3.14
C ILE A 136 2.14 -12.64 -4.20
N ARG A 137 3.47 -12.76 -4.11
CA ARG A 137 4.42 -12.25 -5.10
C ARG A 137 4.14 -12.80 -6.50
N THR A 138 3.86 -14.11 -6.58
CA THR A 138 3.55 -14.78 -7.84
C THR A 138 2.23 -14.29 -8.40
N GLU A 139 1.18 -14.25 -7.57
CA GLU A 139 -0.15 -13.76 -7.94
C GLU A 139 -0.12 -12.28 -8.40
N LEU A 140 0.63 -11.43 -7.70
CA LEU A 140 0.81 -10.03 -8.06
C LEU A 140 1.50 -9.89 -9.43
N ALA A 141 2.56 -10.68 -9.66
CA ALA A 141 3.26 -10.65 -10.94
C ALA A 141 2.39 -11.15 -12.11
N GLU A 142 1.59 -12.20 -11.89
CA GLU A 142 0.61 -12.68 -12.88
C GLU A 142 -0.49 -11.66 -13.16
N SER A 143 -1.04 -11.05 -12.11
CA SER A 143 -2.00 -9.95 -12.20
C SER A 143 -1.47 -8.80 -13.08
N VAL A 144 -0.25 -8.34 -12.82
CA VAL A 144 0.36 -7.23 -13.57
C VAL A 144 0.53 -7.61 -15.04
N ARG A 145 0.99 -8.83 -15.33
CA ARG A 145 1.10 -9.34 -16.71
C ARG A 145 -0.26 -9.41 -17.41
N SER A 146 -1.32 -9.80 -16.70
CA SER A 146 -2.68 -9.86 -17.26
C SER A 146 -3.20 -8.49 -17.72
N GLN A 147 -2.75 -7.42 -17.05
CA GLN A 147 -3.05 -6.02 -17.37
C GLN A 147 -2.06 -5.42 -18.40
N GLN A 148 -1.34 -6.29 -19.14
CA GLN A 148 -0.28 -5.92 -20.07
C GLN A 148 0.80 -5.01 -19.43
N GLY A 149 1.03 -5.20 -18.12
CA GLY A 149 2.06 -4.54 -17.36
C GLY A 149 3.43 -5.21 -17.49
N MET A 150 4.46 -4.44 -17.15
CA MET A 150 5.81 -4.95 -16.92
C MET A 150 5.98 -5.26 -15.43
N VAL A 151 6.63 -6.38 -15.14
CA VAL A 151 6.96 -6.79 -13.77
C VAL A 151 8.42 -7.18 -13.69
N ASP A 152 9.08 -6.73 -12.64
CA ASP A 152 10.44 -7.13 -12.28
C ASP A 152 10.49 -7.58 -10.82
N ILE A 153 11.34 -8.56 -10.52
CA ILE A 153 11.54 -9.07 -9.16
C ILE A 153 12.97 -8.74 -8.77
N THR A 154 13.11 -7.84 -7.79
CA THR A 154 14.42 -7.35 -7.34
C THR A 154 14.60 -7.63 -5.85
N GLU A 155 15.84 -7.67 -5.37
CA GLU A 155 16.13 -7.72 -3.94
C GLU A 155 15.98 -6.33 -3.31
N GLY A 156 15.31 -6.24 -2.17
CA GLY A 156 15.12 -5.01 -1.38
C GLY A 156 15.45 -5.23 0.10
N SER A 157 15.27 -4.18 0.92
CA SER A 157 15.61 -4.24 2.35
C SER A 157 14.83 -5.30 3.14
N PHE A 158 13.62 -5.65 2.67
CA PHE A 158 12.74 -6.66 3.27
C PHE A 158 12.72 -7.97 2.48
N GLY A 159 13.73 -8.20 1.64
CA GLY A 159 13.80 -9.35 0.74
C GLY A 159 13.33 -9.03 -0.68
N ARG A 160 13.02 -10.07 -1.46
CA ARG A 160 12.50 -9.93 -2.83
C ARG A 160 11.21 -9.11 -2.88
N GLN A 161 11.21 -8.07 -3.70
CA GLN A 161 10.08 -7.19 -3.97
C GLN A 161 9.64 -7.28 -5.44
N VAL A 162 8.38 -6.92 -5.70
CA VAL A 162 7.79 -6.84 -7.04
C VAL A 162 7.76 -5.38 -7.47
N LEU A 163 8.50 -5.02 -8.52
CA LEU A 163 8.34 -3.73 -9.19
C LEU A 163 7.34 -3.91 -10.32
N ALA A 164 6.25 -3.14 -10.29
CA ALA A 164 5.20 -3.23 -11.28
C ALA A 164 5.05 -1.92 -12.05
N LYS A 165 4.87 -2.01 -13.37
CA LYS A 165 4.52 -0.88 -14.22
C LYS A 165 3.36 -1.26 -15.12
N ILE A 166 2.22 -0.61 -14.94
CA ILE A 166 1.03 -0.83 -15.75
C ILE A 166 0.90 0.33 -16.74
N PRO A 167 1.06 0.12 -18.07
CA PRO A 167 0.98 1.18 -19.09
C PRO A 167 -0.29 2.02 -19.02
N ALA A 168 -1.41 1.43 -18.60
CA ALA A 168 -2.68 2.14 -18.43
C ALA A 168 -2.61 3.24 -17.35
N ALA A 169 -1.89 2.99 -16.25
CA ALA A 169 -1.66 3.99 -15.20
C ALA A 169 -0.74 5.12 -15.66
N CYS A 170 0.18 4.84 -16.61
CA CYS A 170 1.10 5.83 -17.17
C CYS A 170 0.42 6.90 -18.07
N ARG A 171 -0.83 6.71 -18.50
CA ARG A 171 -1.52 7.61 -19.44
C ARG A 171 -2.16 8.84 -18.79
N THR A 172 -2.04 8.98 -17.48
CA THR A 172 -2.72 10.00 -16.66
C THR A 172 -2.00 11.35 -16.65
N GLY A 173 -1.62 11.90 -17.80
CA GLY A 173 -1.21 13.32 -17.98
C GLY A 173 0.05 13.83 -17.25
N SER A 174 0.45 13.24 -16.12
CA SER A 174 1.72 13.49 -15.44
C SER A 174 2.75 12.53 -16.02
N GLY A 175 3.64 13.03 -16.88
CA GLY A 175 4.56 12.25 -17.73
C GLY A 175 5.59 11.34 -17.04
N ALA A 176 5.46 11.04 -15.75
CA ALA A 176 6.25 10.03 -15.07
C ALA A 176 5.38 8.81 -14.77
N CYS A 177 5.66 7.69 -15.43
CA CYS A 177 5.06 6.43 -15.00
C CYS A 177 5.75 5.96 -13.73
N ALA A 178 5.02 5.92 -12.62
CA ALA A 178 5.52 5.37 -11.36
C ALA A 178 5.78 3.87 -11.51
N TRP A 179 6.83 3.40 -10.83
CA TRP A 179 7.14 1.99 -10.64
C TRP A 179 6.94 1.66 -9.17
N PRO A 180 5.68 1.47 -8.71
CA PRO A 180 5.45 1.01 -7.36
C PRO A 180 6.17 -0.32 -7.13
N ALA A 181 6.90 -0.38 -6.02
CA ALA A 181 7.42 -1.62 -5.48
C ALA A 181 6.44 -2.15 -4.43
N SER A 182 6.23 -3.46 -4.41
CA SER A 182 5.52 -4.15 -3.36
C SER A 182 6.42 -5.18 -2.71
N SER A 183 6.42 -5.19 -1.38
CA SER A 183 7.19 -6.12 -0.57
C SER A 183 6.28 -6.79 0.46
N GLY A 184 6.74 -7.92 0.99
CA GLY A 184 5.98 -8.67 1.98
C GLY A 184 6.89 -9.36 2.98
N VAL A 185 6.51 -9.30 4.24
CA VAL A 185 7.23 -9.95 5.35
C VAL A 185 6.31 -10.92 6.08
N ASP A 186 6.78 -12.15 6.21
CA ASP A 186 6.10 -13.22 6.93
C ASP A 186 6.56 -13.23 8.40
N GLY A 187 5.62 -13.11 9.34
CA GLY A 187 5.83 -13.25 10.77
C GLY A 187 5.21 -14.54 11.34
N PRO A 188 5.29 -14.77 12.67
CA PRO A 188 4.84 -16.04 13.28
C PRO A 188 3.35 -16.36 13.09
N ARG A 189 2.50 -15.32 13.10
CA ARG A 189 1.03 -15.44 12.97
C ARG A 189 0.42 -14.36 12.09
N TRP A 190 1.26 -13.61 11.39
CA TRP A 190 0.87 -12.45 10.60
C TRP A 190 1.70 -12.34 9.33
N PHE A 191 1.19 -11.59 8.37
CA PHE A 191 1.87 -11.18 7.16
C PHE A 191 1.72 -9.66 6.99
N LEU A 192 2.81 -8.97 6.66
CA LEU A 192 2.81 -7.52 6.44
C LEU A 192 3.12 -7.25 4.97
N ARG A 193 2.26 -6.46 4.31
CA ARG A 193 2.46 -5.96 2.95
C ARG A 193 2.79 -4.48 2.97
N GLY A 194 3.74 -4.07 2.13
CA GLY A 194 4.16 -2.68 1.91
C GLY A 194 4.42 -2.38 0.45
#